data_AF-A0A372REY5-F1
#
_entry.id   AF-A0A372REY5-F1
#
_cell.length_a   1.000
_cell.length_b   1.000
_cell.length_c   1.000
_cell.angle_alpha   90.00
_cell.angle_beta   90.00
_cell.angle_gamma   90.00
#
_symmetry.space_group_name_H-M   'P 1'
#
loop_
_entity.id
_entity.type
_entity.pdbx_description
1 polymer ?
#
loop_
_entity_poly.entity_id
_entity_poly.type
_entity_poly.pdbx_seq_one_letter_code
_entity_poly.pdbx_strand_id
1 'polypeptide(L)'
;LYLHCRVSNTSFTNVISTKEIADKIIELVEDADGYHWNFNHLYEGKNITYWYFCSQRDILASKPRKNSDPLKQRDTPSMKRFTCDGTIKISIDKNMKISEIELRHKDLHTRPVNKSVPQSVKDFIKENIDLLPREIYKRLVNNGLDISIKQKQIHFWWTELGQERYKCCEDAFESACIWLLENNYNIIRTSSCTSL
;
A
#
# COMPACT_ATOMS: atom_id res chain seq x y z
N LEU A 1 -10.77 -18.81 15.04
CA LEU A 1 -9.29 -18.80 15.07
C LEU A 1 -8.82 -17.92 16.23
N TYR A 2 -7.98 -18.48 17.11
CA TYR A 2 -7.31 -17.76 18.18
C TYR A 2 -5.83 -18.12 18.12
N LEU A 3 -4.96 -17.11 18.12
CA LEU A 3 -3.52 -17.27 18.19
C LEU A 3 -2.97 -16.26 19.18
N HIS A 4 -2.10 -16.74 20.07
CA HIS A 4 -1.31 -15.90 20.95
C HIS A 4 0.13 -16.36 20.84
N CYS A 5 1.03 -15.44 20.49
CA CYS A 5 2.44 -15.77 20.36
C CYS A 5 3.35 -14.59 20.72
N ARG A 6 4.62 -14.92 20.94
CA ARG A 6 5.65 -13.97 21.34
C ARG A 6 6.85 -14.12 20.40
N VAL A 7 7.30 -13.02 19.83
CA VAL A 7 8.36 -13.00 18.81
C VAL A 7 9.50 -12.08 19.28
N SER A 8 10.74 -12.55 19.18
CA SER A 8 11.89 -11.69 19.45
C SER A 8 12.08 -10.71 18.29
N ASN A 9 12.25 -9.44 18.61
CA ASN A 9 12.48 -8.40 17.61
C ASN A 9 13.96 -8.30 17.21
N THR A 10 14.75 -9.34 17.50
CA THR A 10 16.20 -9.40 17.25
C THR A 10 16.54 -9.31 15.77
N SER A 11 15.61 -9.72 14.90
CA SER A 11 15.73 -9.66 13.44
C SER A 11 15.46 -8.26 12.86
N PHE A 12 14.89 -7.34 13.65
CA PHE A 12 14.59 -5.98 13.24
C PHE A 12 15.69 -5.06 13.78
N THR A 13 16.56 -4.57 12.89
CA THR A 13 17.70 -3.71 13.24
C THR A 13 17.26 -2.44 13.99
N ASN A 14 18.15 -1.90 14.85
CA ASN A 14 17.89 -0.80 15.82
C ASN A 14 17.38 0.55 15.24
N VAL A 15 17.08 0.66 13.94
CA VAL A 15 16.63 1.88 13.25
C VAL A 15 15.14 1.85 12.87
N ILE A 16 14.49 0.69 12.99
CA ILE A 16 13.12 0.47 12.50
C ILE A 16 12.12 0.98 13.55
N SER A 17 11.14 1.79 13.11
CA SER A 17 10.11 2.31 14.00
C SER A 17 9.23 1.17 14.54
N THR A 18 8.60 1.33 15.72
CA THR A 18 7.69 0.30 16.24
C THR A 18 6.49 0.07 15.32
N LYS A 19 6.13 1.07 14.51
CA LYS A 19 5.09 0.93 13.50
C LYS A 19 5.54 0.00 12.38
N GLU A 20 6.75 0.18 11.87
CA GLU A 20 7.32 -0.70 10.84
C GLU A 20 7.46 -2.15 11.32
N ILE A 21 7.81 -2.38 12.59
CA ILE A 21 7.81 -3.73 13.17
C ILE A 21 6.39 -4.31 13.13
N ALA A 22 5.39 -3.53 13.55
CA ALA A 22 4.01 -3.97 13.53
C ALA A 22 3.51 -4.25 12.09
N ASP A 23 3.89 -3.43 11.11
CA ASP A 23 3.53 -3.62 9.70
C ASP A 23 4.13 -4.91 9.14
N LYS A 24 5.41 -5.19 9.39
CA LYS A 24 6.04 -6.45 8.98
C LYS A 24 5.38 -7.67 9.60
N ILE A 25 4.97 -7.58 10.86
CA ILE A 25 4.23 -8.67 11.52
C ILE A 25 2.87 -8.87 10.83
N ILE A 26 2.16 -7.79 10.51
CA ILE A 26 0.87 -7.89 9.80
C ILE A 26 1.03 -8.49 8.42
N GLU A 27 2.02 -8.06 7.63
CA GLU A 27 2.32 -8.65 6.31
C GLU A 27 2.50 -10.17 6.40
N LEU A 28 3.30 -10.65 7.36
CA LEU A 28 3.50 -12.08 7.58
C LEU A 28 2.21 -12.81 7.97
N VAL A 29 1.33 -12.16 8.74
CA VAL A 29 0.03 -12.75 9.11
C VAL A 29 -0.90 -12.79 7.90
N GLU A 30 -0.99 -11.72 7.11
CA GLU A 30 -1.79 -11.66 5.88
C GLU A 30 -1.35 -12.70 4.86
N ASP A 31 -0.03 -12.88 4.68
CA ASP A 31 0.54 -13.89 3.79
C ASP A 31 0.15 -15.32 4.23
N ALA A 32 0.06 -15.55 5.54
CA ALA A 32 -0.28 -16.86 6.09
C ALA A 32 -1.80 -17.14 6.10
N ASP A 33 -2.62 -16.16 6.48
CA ASP A 33 -4.06 -16.36 6.69
C ASP A 33 -4.93 -15.95 5.48
N GLY A 34 -4.37 -15.15 4.57
CA GLY A 34 -5.03 -14.62 3.37
C GLY A 34 -6.15 -13.61 3.63
N TYR A 35 -6.25 -13.09 4.86
CA TYR A 35 -7.10 -11.95 5.20
C TYR A 35 -6.31 -10.65 5.06
N HIS A 36 -7.03 -9.52 5.10
CA HIS A 36 -6.41 -8.20 5.21
C HIS A 36 -6.82 -7.54 6.51
N TRP A 37 -5.87 -6.88 7.17
CA TRP A 37 -5.95 -6.34 8.51
C TRP A 37 -5.70 -4.83 8.49
N ASN A 38 -6.77 -4.05 8.62
CA ASN A 38 -6.70 -2.60 8.62
C ASN A 38 -6.24 -2.07 9.97
N PHE A 39 -5.22 -1.21 9.97
CA PHE A 39 -4.86 -0.44 11.16
C PHE A 39 -6.07 0.36 11.66
N ASN A 40 -6.34 0.27 12.96
CA ASN A 40 -7.46 0.95 13.59
C ASN A 40 -7.00 2.04 14.55
N HIS A 41 -6.21 1.70 15.56
CA HIS A 41 -5.67 2.68 16.51
C HIS A 41 -4.41 2.18 17.20
N LEU A 42 -3.73 3.14 17.84
CA LEU A 42 -2.56 2.95 18.66
C LEU A 42 -2.90 3.24 20.12
N TYR A 43 -2.31 2.47 21.02
CA TYR A 43 -2.29 2.76 22.44
C TYR A 43 -0.84 2.86 22.92
N GLU A 44 -0.51 4.00 23.54
CA GLU A 44 0.79 4.27 24.13
C GLU A 44 0.69 4.15 25.64
N GLY A 45 1.26 3.06 26.18
CA GLY A 45 1.40 2.85 27.62
C GLY A 45 2.83 2.42 27.94
N LYS A 46 2.97 1.50 28.91
CA LYS A 46 4.28 0.86 29.19
C LYS A 46 4.87 0.21 27.93
N ASN A 47 4.00 -0.41 27.13
CA ASN A 47 4.29 -0.96 25.82
C ASN A 47 3.48 -0.21 24.77
N ILE A 48 4.00 -0.12 23.54
CA ILE A 48 3.27 0.44 22.40
C ILE A 48 2.41 -0.67 21.81
N THR A 49 1.10 -0.46 21.72
CA THR A 49 0.16 -1.47 21.21
C THR A 49 -0.57 -0.98 19.97
N TYR A 50 -0.46 -1.73 18.88
CA TYR A 50 -1.16 -1.49 17.62
C TYR A 50 -2.34 -2.44 17.51
N TRP A 51 -3.51 -1.90 17.16
CA TRP A 51 -4.73 -2.67 16.92
C TRP A 51 -5.11 -2.64 15.45
N TYR A 52 -5.39 -3.82 14.91
CA TYR A 52 -5.83 -4.03 13.54
C TYR A 52 -7.16 -4.77 13.53
N PHE A 53 -8.04 -4.41 12.60
CA PHE A 53 -9.33 -5.08 12.40
C PHE A 53 -9.36 -5.78 11.06
N CYS A 54 -10.05 -6.91 11.00
CA CYS A 54 -10.34 -7.58 9.73
C CYS A 54 -11.02 -6.58 8.78
N SER A 55 -10.47 -6.46 7.58
CA SER A 55 -10.93 -5.50 6.57
C SER A 55 -12.38 -5.72 6.15
N GLN A 56 -12.92 -6.93 6.34
CA GLN A 56 -14.30 -7.32 6.02
C GLN A 56 -15.25 -7.22 7.22
N ARG A 57 -14.82 -6.64 8.35
CA ARG A 57 -15.70 -6.46 9.51
C ARG A 57 -16.87 -5.52 9.18
N ASP A 58 -18.06 -5.85 9.66
CA ASP A 58 -19.31 -5.10 9.48
C ASP A 58 -19.27 -3.66 10.01
N ILE A 59 -18.55 -3.40 11.11
CA ILE A 59 -18.35 -2.04 11.63
C ILE A 59 -17.64 -1.11 10.64
N LEU A 60 -16.93 -1.66 9.64
CA LEU A 60 -16.27 -0.91 8.57
C LEU A 60 -17.20 -0.68 7.36
N ALA A 61 -18.47 -1.04 7.44
CA ALA A 61 -19.45 -0.77 6.40
C ALA A 61 -19.68 0.75 6.28
N SER A 62 -19.26 1.33 5.16
CA SER A 62 -19.62 2.71 4.84
C SER A 62 -21.09 2.79 4.45
N LYS A 63 -21.75 3.91 4.81
CA LYS A 63 -23.09 4.20 4.30
C LYS A 63 -23.04 4.26 2.76
N PRO A 64 -23.95 3.58 2.04
CA PRO A 64 -23.95 3.61 0.59
C PRO A 64 -24.11 5.05 0.08
N ARG A 65 -23.09 5.58 -0.60
CA ARG A 65 -23.19 6.86 -1.32
C ARG A 65 -23.82 6.59 -2.68
N LYS A 66 -25.14 6.42 -2.71
CA LYS A 66 -25.89 6.27 -3.97
C LYS A 66 -25.92 7.62 -4.69
N ASN A 67 -25.62 7.61 -5.99
CA ASN A 67 -25.87 8.77 -6.84
C ASN A 67 -27.38 8.93 -7.00
N SER A 68 -27.89 10.17 -7.03
CA SER A 68 -29.30 10.42 -7.30
C SER A 68 -29.69 10.00 -8.72
N ASP A 69 -28.74 10.09 -9.66
CA ASP A 69 -28.87 9.61 -11.03
C ASP A 69 -28.43 8.13 -11.13
N PRO A 70 -29.34 7.19 -11.40
CA PRO A 70 -29.03 5.75 -11.50
C PRO A 70 -28.00 5.44 -12.59
N LEU A 71 -27.94 6.22 -13.67
CA LEU A 71 -26.99 6.01 -14.78
C LEU A 71 -25.55 6.35 -14.39
N LYS A 72 -25.37 7.13 -13.32
CA LYS A 72 -24.06 7.51 -12.78
C LYS A 72 -23.69 6.71 -11.53
N GLN A 73 -24.47 5.68 -11.21
CA GLN A 73 -24.15 4.77 -10.12
C GLN A 73 -23.00 3.83 -10.54
N ARG A 74 -22.14 3.47 -9.59
CA ARG A 74 -21.04 2.55 -9.88
C ARG A 74 -21.60 1.13 -9.95
N ASP A 75 -21.25 0.39 -11.00
CA ASP A 75 -21.59 -1.04 -11.16
C ASP A 75 -20.76 -1.97 -10.26
N THR A 76 -19.82 -1.43 -9.47
CA THR A 76 -18.98 -2.24 -8.60
C THR A 76 -19.70 -2.55 -7.28
N PRO A 77 -19.98 -3.82 -6.97
CA PRO A 77 -20.63 -4.18 -5.70
C PRO A 77 -19.70 -3.86 -4.53
N SER A 78 -20.31 -3.48 -3.41
CA SER A 78 -19.58 -3.28 -2.15
C SER A 78 -18.93 -4.59 -1.69
N MET A 79 -17.78 -4.48 -1.03
CA MET A 79 -17.14 -5.62 -0.38
C MET A 79 -18.12 -6.25 0.62
N LYS A 80 -18.28 -7.58 0.55
CA LYS A 80 -19.11 -8.31 1.52
C LYS A 80 -18.52 -8.17 2.93
N ARG A 81 -19.39 -7.91 3.90
CA ARG A 81 -19.04 -7.71 5.31
C ARG A 81 -19.52 -8.86 6.17
N PHE A 82 -18.83 -9.08 7.30
CA PHE A 82 -19.10 -10.16 8.25
C PHE A 82 -18.96 -9.69 9.70
N THR A 83 -19.74 -10.27 10.59
CA THR A 83 -19.69 -10.06 12.06
C THR A 83 -18.56 -10.88 12.70
N CYS A 84 -17.37 -10.88 12.10
CA CYS A 84 -16.30 -11.83 12.44
C CYS A 84 -15.51 -11.49 13.70
N ASP A 85 -15.66 -10.27 14.22
CA ASP A 85 -14.85 -9.69 15.31
C ASP A 85 -13.34 -9.85 15.13
N GLY A 86 -12.90 -10.02 13.88
CA GLY A 86 -11.51 -10.19 13.49
C GLY A 86 -10.67 -9.04 14.03
N THR A 87 -9.77 -9.34 14.95
CA THR A 87 -8.86 -8.38 15.57
C THR A 87 -7.45 -8.96 15.72
N ILE A 88 -6.43 -8.17 15.40
CA ILE A 88 -5.05 -8.43 15.79
C ILE A 88 -4.59 -7.31 16.72
N LYS A 89 -3.99 -7.69 17.84
CA LYS A 89 -3.33 -6.81 18.78
C LYS A 89 -1.85 -7.14 18.79
N ILE A 90 -1.00 -6.14 18.53
CA ILE A 90 0.46 -6.27 18.57
C ILE A 90 0.97 -5.34 19.65
N SER A 91 1.49 -5.90 20.74
CA SER A 91 2.10 -5.15 21.84
C SER A 91 3.62 -5.28 21.78
N ILE A 92 4.32 -4.15 21.63
CA ILE A 92 5.76 -4.08 21.44
C ILE A 92 6.42 -3.52 22.71
N ASP A 93 7.27 -4.33 23.33
CA ASP A 93 8.16 -3.91 24.41
C ASP A 93 9.53 -3.56 23.81
N LYS A 94 9.86 -2.26 23.82
CA LYS A 94 11.14 -1.74 23.31
C LYS A 94 12.33 -2.18 24.15
N ASN A 95 12.15 -2.34 25.46
CA ASN A 95 13.22 -2.66 26.40
C ASN A 95 13.62 -4.13 26.27
N MET A 96 12.63 -5.02 26.24
CA MET A 96 12.87 -6.44 26.08
C MET A 96 13.10 -6.86 24.62
N LYS A 97 12.86 -5.95 23.65
CA LYS A 97 12.85 -6.23 22.21
C LYS A 97 11.97 -7.42 21.85
N ILE A 98 10.76 -7.44 22.40
CA ILE A 98 9.81 -8.53 22.18
C ILE A 98 8.46 -7.97 21.77
N SER A 99 7.84 -8.61 20.78
CA SER A 99 6.46 -8.35 20.36
C SER A 99 5.56 -9.49 20.81
N GLU A 100 4.47 -9.14 21.45
CA GLU A 100 3.37 -10.05 21.80
C GLU A 100 2.23 -9.82 20.82
N ILE A 101 1.77 -10.91 20.20
CA ILE A 101 0.79 -10.88 19.13
C ILE A 101 -0.41 -11.71 19.59
N GLU A 102 -1.59 -11.09 19.55
CA GLU A 102 -2.86 -11.74 19.85
C GLU A 102 -3.80 -11.55 18.66
N LEU A 103 -4.14 -12.65 17.99
CA LEU A 103 -5.09 -12.70 16.89
C LEU A 103 -6.36 -13.42 17.34
N ARG A 104 -7.49 -12.77 17.11
CA ARG A 104 -8.83 -13.32 17.34
C ARG A 104 -9.65 -13.15 16.07
N HIS A 105 -10.19 -14.23 15.53
CA HIS A 105 -11.12 -14.19 14.40
C HIS A 105 -12.20 -15.24 14.62
N LYS A 106 -13.38 -14.84 15.08
CA LYS A 106 -14.43 -15.78 15.55
C LYS A 106 -14.95 -16.63 14.39
N ASP A 107 -15.35 -15.96 13.32
CA ASP A 107 -15.98 -16.61 12.16
C ASP A 107 -15.04 -16.58 10.96
N LEU A 108 -14.57 -17.74 10.50
CA LEU A 108 -13.84 -17.82 9.23
C LEU A 108 -14.82 -17.63 8.08
N HIS A 109 -14.67 -16.54 7.34
CA HIS A 109 -15.49 -16.21 6.17
C HIS A 109 -14.65 -16.19 4.91
N THR A 110 -15.34 -16.09 3.77
CA THR A 110 -14.69 -15.92 2.47
C THR A 110 -13.73 -14.73 2.51
N ARG A 111 -12.49 -14.99 2.11
CA ARG A 111 -11.39 -14.03 2.04
C ARG A 111 -11.71 -12.91 1.04
N PRO A 112 -11.10 -11.72 1.19
CA PRO A 112 -11.24 -10.68 0.19
C PRO A 112 -10.61 -11.14 -1.13
N VAL A 113 -11.21 -10.73 -2.25
CA VAL A 113 -10.59 -10.97 -3.56
C VAL A 113 -9.33 -10.12 -3.64
N ASN A 114 -8.18 -10.77 -3.83
CA ASN A 114 -6.93 -10.08 -4.04
C ASN A 114 -7.02 -9.29 -5.37
N LYS A 115 -6.98 -7.96 -5.27
CA LYS A 115 -6.96 -7.03 -6.41
C LYS A 115 -5.61 -6.32 -6.55
N SER A 116 -4.60 -6.80 -5.82
CA SER A 116 -3.26 -6.26 -5.89
C SER A 116 -2.68 -6.48 -7.28
N VAL A 117 -1.93 -5.49 -7.74
CA VAL A 117 -1.22 -5.57 -9.02
C VAL A 117 -0.06 -6.56 -8.83
N PRO A 118 0.03 -7.64 -9.65
CA PRO A 118 1.11 -8.61 -9.57
C PRO A 118 2.48 -7.95 -9.72
N GLN A 119 3.51 -8.52 -9.09
CA GLN A 119 4.87 -7.97 -9.17
C GLN A 119 5.38 -7.88 -10.61
N SER A 120 5.10 -8.89 -11.44
CA SER A 120 5.43 -8.87 -12.87
C SER A 120 4.86 -7.66 -13.62
N VAL A 121 3.69 -7.17 -13.22
CA VAL A 121 3.09 -5.97 -13.80
C VAL A 121 3.79 -4.71 -13.29
N LYS A 122 4.20 -4.67 -12.02
CA LYS A 122 4.99 -3.55 -11.48
C LYS A 122 6.37 -3.48 -12.13
N ASP A 123 7.01 -4.62 -12.35
CA ASP A 123 8.29 -4.72 -13.04
C ASP A 123 8.16 -4.20 -14.48
N PHE A 124 7.11 -4.62 -15.20
CA PHE A 124 6.81 -4.10 -16.53
C PHE A 124 6.59 -2.59 -16.55
N ILE A 125 5.87 -2.03 -15.56
CA ILE A 125 5.71 -0.57 -15.41
C ILE A 125 7.07 0.09 -15.21
N LYS A 126 7.93 -0.47 -14.35
CA LYS A 126 9.26 0.08 -14.06
C LYS A 126 10.18 0.09 -15.29
N GLU A 127 10.15 -0.98 -16.08
CA GLU A 127 10.89 -1.10 -17.34
C GLU A 127 10.40 -0.12 -18.41
N ASN A 128 9.12 0.25 -18.37
CA ASN A 128 8.48 1.12 -19.36
C ASN A 128 8.06 2.48 -18.78
N ILE A 129 8.70 2.92 -17.68
CA ILE A 129 8.27 4.07 -16.89
C ILE A 129 8.29 5.39 -17.68
N ASP A 130 9.13 5.48 -18.71
CA ASP A 130 9.19 6.63 -19.63
C ASP A 130 7.95 6.75 -20.54
N LEU A 131 7.10 5.73 -20.62
CA LEU A 131 5.84 5.76 -21.37
C LEU A 131 4.69 6.31 -20.53
N LEU A 132 3.68 6.85 -21.21
CA LEU A 132 2.46 7.29 -20.54
C LEU A 132 1.72 6.09 -19.91
N PRO A 133 1.10 6.24 -18.72
CA PRO A 133 0.35 5.18 -18.06
C PRO A 133 -0.70 4.49 -18.94
N ARG A 134 -1.33 5.26 -19.83
CA ARG A 134 -2.31 4.75 -20.80
C ARG A 134 -1.69 3.79 -21.82
N GLU A 135 -0.49 4.11 -22.29
CA GLU A 135 0.22 3.27 -23.26
C GLU A 135 0.73 1.99 -22.59
N ILE A 136 1.27 2.11 -21.37
CA ILE A 136 1.67 0.95 -20.55
C ILE A 136 0.47 0.01 -20.33
N TYR A 137 -0.69 0.55 -19.93
CA TYR A 137 -1.90 -0.25 -19.74
C TYR A 137 -2.34 -0.95 -21.02
N LYS A 138 -2.31 -0.26 -22.17
CA LYS A 138 -2.66 -0.86 -23.46
C LYS A 138 -1.75 -2.04 -23.80
N ARG A 139 -0.43 -1.90 -23.57
CA ARG A 139 0.54 -2.99 -23.80
C ARG A 139 0.32 -4.17 -22.86
N LEU A 140 0.05 -3.90 -21.58
CA LEU A 140 -0.27 -4.95 -20.61
C LEU A 140 -1.52 -5.73 -20.99
N VAL A 141 -2.60 -5.05 -21.40
CA VAL A 141 -3.84 -5.70 -21.87
C VAL A 141 -3.56 -6.57 -23.11
N ASN A 142 -2.76 -6.08 -24.07
CA ASN A 142 -2.37 -6.86 -25.23
C ASN A 142 -1.53 -8.10 -24.87
N ASN A 143 -0.78 -8.03 -23.76
CA ASN A 143 0.02 -9.13 -23.23
C ASN A 143 -0.79 -10.06 -22.29
N GLY A 144 -2.11 -9.92 -22.23
CA GLY A 144 -2.98 -10.80 -21.43
C GLY A 144 -3.14 -10.40 -19.97
N LEU A 145 -2.98 -9.12 -19.62
CA LEU A 145 -3.30 -8.62 -18.28
C LEU A 145 -4.75 -8.93 -17.92
N ASP A 146 -4.95 -9.42 -16.70
CA ASP A 146 -6.29 -9.63 -16.14
C ASP A 146 -7.09 -8.31 -16.16
N ILE A 147 -8.26 -8.35 -16.80
CA ILE A 147 -9.22 -7.25 -16.92
C ILE A 147 -9.73 -6.74 -15.55
N SER A 148 -9.53 -7.51 -14.47
CA SER A 148 -9.81 -7.07 -13.11
C SER A 148 -8.91 -5.90 -12.67
N ILE A 149 -7.69 -5.80 -13.23
CA ILE A 149 -6.72 -4.73 -12.97
C ILE A 149 -7.07 -3.52 -13.83
N LYS A 150 -7.40 -2.42 -13.18
CA LYS A 150 -7.85 -1.19 -13.88
C LYS A 150 -6.68 -0.29 -14.23
N GLN A 151 -6.80 0.46 -15.32
CA GLN A 151 -5.84 1.49 -15.72
C GLN A 151 -5.45 2.45 -14.57
N LYS A 152 -6.38 2.78 -13.66
CA LYS A 152 -6.10 3.62 -12.50
C LYS A 152 -5.05 3.02 -11.55
N GLN A 153 -5.03 1.69 -11.40
CA GLN A 153 -4.02 1.01 -10.58
C GLN A 153 -2.65 1.07 -11.25
N ILE A 154 -2.60 0.96 -12.58
CA ILE A 154 -1.36 1.16 -13.35
C ILE A 154 -0.86 2.60 -13.19
N HIS A 155 -1.74 3.59 -13.29
CA HIS A 155 -1.37 4.98 -13.06
C HIS A 155 -0.81 5.21 -11.66
N PHE A 156 -1.44 4.65 -10.63
CA PHE A 156 -0.93 4.74 -9.25
C PHE A 156 0.51 4.20 -9.16
N TRP A 157 0.74 2.95 -9.59
CA TRP A 157 2.08 2.35 -9.54
C TRP A 157 3.10 3.06 -10.44
N TRP A 158 2.67 3.59 -11.59
CA TRP A 158 3.53 4.43 -12.43
C TRP A 158 3.97 5.70 -11.70
N THR A 159 3.06 6.34 -10.94
CA THR A 159 3.43 7.51 -10.13
C THR A 159 4.40 7.14 -9.01
N GLU A 160 4.11 6.09 -8.24
CA GLU A 160 4.96 5.64 -7.13
C GLU A 160 6.37 5.26 -7.62
N LEU A 161 6.46 4.40 -8.63
CA LEU A 161 7.73 3.94 -9.20
C LEU A 161 8.47 5.06 -9.95
N GLY A 162 7.73 5.99 -10.56
CA GLY A 162 8.30 7.17 -11.19
C GLY A 162 8.92 8.12 -10.17
N GLN A 163 8.28 8.32 -9.02
CA GLN A 163 8.86 9.12 -7.93
C GLN A 163 10.17 8.50 -7.44
N GLU A 164 10.23 7.19 -7.25
CA GLU A 164 11.49 6.51 -6.88
C GLU A 164 12.62 6.73 -7.88
N ARG A 165 12.30 6.88 -9.17
CA ARG A 165 13.30 7.05 -10.24
C ARG A 165 13.71 8.50 -10.48
N TYR A 166 12.76 9.44 -10.38
CA TYR A 166 12.97 10.82 -10.83
C TYR A 166 12.96 11.85 -9.70
N LYS A 167 12.41 11.54 -8.51
CA LYS A 167 12.37 12.48 -7.38
C LYS A 167 13.63 12.32 -6.53
N CYS A 168 14.63 13.15 -6.79
CA CYS A 168 15.87 13.19 -6.01
C CYS A 168 15.76 14.12 -4.78
N CYS A 169 14.98 15.20 -4.89
CA CYS A 169 14.70 16.15 -3.82
C CYS A 169 13.25 16.65 -3.88
N GLU A 170 12.84 17.52 -2.95
CA GLU A 170 11.49 18.09 -2.95
C GLU A 170 11.25 19.04 -4.12
N ASP A 171 12.30 19.71 -4.61
CA ASP A 171 12.19 20.60 -5.75
C ASP A 171 12.22 19.79 -7.07
N ALA A 172 11.15 19.90 -7.84
CA ALA A 172 10.98 19.16 -9.09
C ALA A 172 11.95 19.62 -10.19
N PHE A 173 12.32 20.90 -10.20
CA PHE A 173 13.27 21.45 -11.18
C PHE A 173 14.70 21.01 -10.86
N GLU A 174 15.08 21.03 -9.60
CA GLU A 174 16.38 20.52 -9.14
C GLU A 174 16.50 19.02 -9.38
N SER A 175 15.45 18.23 -9.07
CA SER A 175 15.41 16.79 -9.38
C SER A 175 15.61 16.52 -10.88
N ALA A 176 14.97 17.32 -11.75
CA ALA A 176 15.16 17.21 -13.20
C ALA A 176 16.59 17.56 -13.64
N CYS A 177 17.20 18.60 -13.03
CA CYS A 177 18.57 18.99 -13.33
C CYS A 177 19.57 17.89 -12.91
N ILE A 178 19.41 17.32 -11.72
CA ILE A 178 20.24 16.21 -11.22
C ILE A 178 20.14 15.03 -12.20
N TRP A 179 18.92 14.61 -12.54
CA TRP A 179 18.70 13.49 -13.45
C TRP A 179 19.34 13.73 -14.83
N LEU A 180 19.21 14.93 -15.39
CA LEU A 180 19.82 15.28 -16.68
C LEU A 180 21.36 15.22 -16.62
N LEU A 181 21.96 15.75 -15.56
CA LEU A 181 23.41 15.71 -15.36
C LEU A 181 23.93 14.28 -15.21
N GLU A 182 23.26 13.45 -14.39
CA GLU A 182 23.61 12.04 -14.17
C GLU A 182 23.56 11.22 -15.46
N ASN A 183 22.67 11.59 -16.38
CA ASN A 183 22.52 10.92 -17.68
C ASN A 183 23.31 11.61 -18.82
N ASN A 184 24.26 12.48 -18.49
CA ASN A 184 25.14 13.20 -19.44
C ASN A 184 24.39 14.07 -20.47
N TYR A 185 23.23 14.62 -20.11
CA TYR A 185 22.53 15.60 -20.94
C TYR A 185 23.05 17.01 -20.67
N ASN A 186 23.20 17.80 -21.74
CA ASN A 186 23.53 19.22 -21.63
C ASN A 186 22.28 20.04 -21.27
N ILE A 187 22.31 20.72 -20.12
CA ILE A 187 21.23 21.64 -19.72
C ILE A 187 21.48 23.01 -20.35
N ILE A 188 20.71 23.37 -21.37
CA ILE A 188 20.71 24.72 -21.94
C ILE A 188 19.80 25.60 -21.06
N ARG A 189 20.37 26.33 -20.10
CA ARG A 189 19.64 27.40 -19.40
C ARG A 189 19.58 28.62 -20.30
N THR A 190 18.44 28.87 -20.95
CA THR A 190 18.17 30.18 -21.57
C THR A 190 17.85 31.18 -20.46
N SER A 191 18.86 31.83 -19.91
CA SER A 191 18.66 33.07 -19.15
C SER A 191 18.32 34.19 -20.13
N SER A 192 17.02 34.43 -20.32
CA SER A 192 16.55 35.67 -20.96
C SER A 192 15.17 36.05 -20.43
N CYS A 193 15.15 36.73 -19.30
CA CYS A 193 14.19 37.81 -19.05
C CYS A 193 14.79 38.81 -18.05
N THR A 194 15.87 39.49 -18.45
CA THR A 194 16.15 40.84 -17.96
C THR A 194 15.63 41.80 -19.03
N SER A 195 14.52 42.44 -18.75
CA SER A 195 14.07 43.62 -19.49
C SER A 195 13.32 44.53 -18.54
N LEU A 196 14.07 45.57 -18.13
CA LEU A 196 13.72 46.96 -17.82
C LEU A 196 12.49 47.24 -16.96
#